data_AF-A0A1J5SWS1-F1
#
_entry.id   AF-A0A1J5SWS1-F1
#
_cell.length_a   1.000
_cell.length_b   1.000
_cell.length_c   1.000
_cell.angle_alpha   90.00
_cell.angle_beta   90.00
_cell.angle_gamma   90.00
#
_symmetry.space_group_name_H-M   'P 1'
#
loop_
_entity.id
_entity.type
_entity.pdbx_description
1 polymer ?
#
loop_
_entity_poly.entity_id
_entity_poly.type
_entity_poly.pdbx_seq_one_letter_code
_entity_poly.pdbx_strand_id
1 'polypeptide(L)'
;MTMDVTGVDNLLSQMRAAMAAAQGQPAQAPAATGGLDFANVLKSSLDSVNQAQLQAADLQKSFAMGDDKVSLSDTMIAMQKANISLQTAIQVRTKVVTAYNDIMNMQV
;
A
#
# COMPACT_ATOMS: atom_id res chain seq x y z
N MET A 1 -6.01 -46.48 24.49
CA MET A 1 -4.94 -46.02 25.39
C MET A 1 -3.76 -45.57 24.52
N THR A 2 -3.92 -44.46 23.79
CA THR A 2 -2.93 -43.93 22.83
C THR A 2 -2.92 -42.42 22.96
N MET A 3 -2.32 -41.92 24.03
CA MET A 3 -2.28 -40.49 24.30
C MET A 3 -1.07 -40.19 25.17
N ASP A 4 0.14 -40.20 24.59
CA ASP A 4 1.34 -39.49 25.11
C ASP A 4 2.54 -39.59 24.13
N VAL A 5 2.38 -39.19 22.86
CA VAL A 5 3.54 -39.11 21.92
C VAL A 5 3.63 -37.74 21.27
N THR A 6 2.48 -37.17 20.88
CA THR A 6 2.37 -35.81 20.33
C THR A 6 2.82 -34.70 21.28
N GLY A 7 2.69 -34.90 22.60
CA GLY A 7 3.19 -33.93 23.59
C GLY A 7 4.72 -33.86 23.64
N VAL A 8 5.37 -35.01 23.44
CA VAL A 8 6.83 -35.13 23.45
C VAL A 8 7.44 -34.51 22.20
N ASP A 9 6.82 -34.71 21.03
CA ASP A 9 7.22 -34.05 19.78
C ASP A 9 7.12 -32.51 19.86
N ASN A 10 6.05 -31.99 20.46
CA ASN A 10 5.88 -30.55 20.67
C ASN A 10 6.94 -29.99 21.63
N LEU A 11 7.25 -30.69 22.72
CA LEU A 11 8.28 -30.28 23.67
C LEU A 11 9.69 -30.29 23.05
N LEU A 12 10.01 -31.29 22.23
CA LEU A 12 11.26 -31.36 21.47
C LEU A 12 11.38 -30.22 20.45
N SER A 13 10.28 -29.86 19.79
CA SER A 13 10.27 -28.73 18.84
C SER A 13 10.51 -27.37 19.54
N GLN A 14 9.92 -27.17 20.73
CA GLN A 14 10.14 -25.97 21.54
C GLN A 14 11.57 -25.90 22.07
N MET A 15 12.12 -27.02 22.53
CA MET A 15 13.50 -27.05 23.02
C MET A 15 14.50 -26.73 21.91
N ARG A 16 14.24 -27.19 20.68
CA ARG A 16 15.07 -26.88 19.50
C ARG A 16 14.95 -25.43 19.06
N ALA A 17 13.77 -24.82 19.18
CA ALA A 17 13.57 -23.38 18.92
C ALA A 17 14.26 -22.49 19.98
N ALA A 18 14.21 -22.90 21.25
CA ALA A 18 14.92 -22.22 22.32
C ALA A 18 16.45 -22.32 22.17
N MET A 19 16.97 -23.47 21.72
CA MET A 19 18.38 -23.65 21.40
C MET A 19 18.83 -22.82 20.18
N ALA A 20 17.99 -22.68 19.15
CA ALA A 20 18.27 -21.83 18.00
C ALA A 20 18.33 -20.33 18.37
N ALA A 21 17.45 -19.89 19.27
CA ALA A 21 17.49 -18.52 19.82
C ALA A 21 18.73 -18.28 20.71
N ALA A 22 19.21 -19.31 21.42
CA ALA A 22 20.40 -19.22 22.28
C ALA A 22 21.73 -19.22 21.50
N GLN A 23 21.78 -19.79 20.28
CA GLN A 23 22.98 -19.76 19.41
C GLN A 23 23.13 -18.46 18.60
N GLY A 24 22.27 -17.46 18.83
CA GLY A 24 22.36 -16.17 18.12
C GLY A 24 22.08 -16.26 16.62
N GLN A 25 21.45 -17.35 16.17
CA GLN A 25 20.98 -17.45 14.79
C GLN A 25 19.83 -16.45 14.63
N PRO A 26 19.90 -15.47 13.70
CA PRO A 26 18.80 -14.56 13.48
C PRO A 26 17.59 -15.40 13.10
N ALA A 27 16.49 -15.20 13.83
CA ALA A 27 15.19 -15.76 13.49
C ALA A 27 14.97 -15.53 11.98
N GLN A 28 14.85 -16.61 11.21
CA GLN A 28 14.53 -16.51 9.80
C GLN A 28 13.27 -15.67 9.70
N ALA A 29 13.42 -14.47 9.12
CA ALA A 29 12.30 -13.59 8.84
C ALA A 29 11.24 -14.43 8.12
N PRO A 30 9.95 -14.32 8.49
CA PRO A 30 8.89 -15.01 7.80
C PRO A 30 9.07 -14.76 6.30
N ALA A 31 9.17 -15.83 5.51
CA ALA A 31 9.19 -15.72 4.07
C ALA A 31 8.02 -14.83 3.66
N ALA A 32 8.32 -13.68 3.05
CA ALA A 32 7.35 -12.68 2.64
C ALA A 32 6.30 -13.37 1.76
N THR A 33 5.19 -13.74 2.38
CA THR A 33 4.13 -14.52 1.78
C THR A 33 3.28 -13.52 1.01
N GLY A 34 3.52 -13.44 -0.30
CA GLY A 34 2.61 -12.80 -1.25
C GLY A 34 2.26 -11.35 -0.92
N GLY A 35 3.27 -10.51 -0.68
CA GLY A 35 3.06 -9.08 -0.53
C GLY A 35 2.32 -8.53 -1.74
N LEU A 36 1.20 -7.83 -1.50
CA LEU A 36 0.53 -6.99 -2.50
C LEU A 36 1.60 -6.28 -3.32
N ASP A 37 1.55 -6.47 -4.63
CA ASP A 37 2.51 -5.87 -5.55
C ASP A 37 2.36 -4.35 -5.46
N PHE A 38 3.28 -3.73 -4.72
CA PHE A 38 3.28 -2.29 -4.45
C PHE A 38 3.25 -1.49 -5.75
N ALA A 39 3.90 -1.97 -6.81
CA ALA A 39 3.88 -1.32 -8.10
C ALA A 39 2.47 -1.33 -8.70
N ASN A 40 1.71 -2.42 -8.56
CA ASN A 40 0.32 -2.51 -8.99
C ASN A 40 -0.60 -1.58 -8.17
N VAL A 41 -0.43 -1.52 -6.85
CA VAL A 41 -1.21 -0.62 -6.00
C VAL A 41 -0.90 0.85 -6.32
N LEU A 42 0.37 1.19 -6.50
CA LEU A 42 0.80 2.53 -6.89
C LEU A 42 0.25 2.90 -8.27
N LYS A 43 0.34 1.99 -9.24
CA LYS A 43 -0.23 2.19 -10.57
C LYS A 43 -1.74 2.43 -10.51
N SER A 44 -2.48 1.58 -9.80
CA SER A 44 -3.92 1.75 -9.61
C SER A 44 -4.28 3.07 -8.92
N SER A 45 -3.45 3.53 -7.98
CA SER A 45 -3.64 4.80 -7.30
C SER A 45 -3.42 5.99 -8.24
N LEU A 46 -2.38 5.95 -9.08
CA LEU A 46 -2.13 6.96 -10.10
C LEU A 46 -3.25 7.00 -11.16
N ASP A 47 -3.71 5.82 -11.60
CA ASP A 47 -4.83 5.70 -12.53
C ASP A 47 -6.11 6.29 -11.92
N SER A 48 -6.34 6.09 -10.61
CA SER A 48 -7.47 6.69 -9.87
C SER A 48 -7.39 8.22 -9.79
N VAL A 49 -6.19 8.79 -9.62
CA VAL A 49 -5.99 10.25 -9.62
C VAL A 49 -6.29 10.83 -10.99
N ASN A 50 -5.82 10.19 -12.06
CA ASN A 50 -6.14 10.59 -13.42
C ASN A 50 -7.65 10.54 -13.69
N GLN A 51 -8.31 9.48 -13.25
CA GLN A 51 -9.76 9.36 -13.39
C GLN A 51 -10.51 10.47 -12.63
N ALA A 52 -10.07 10.81 -11.42
CA ALA A 52 -10.65 11.90 -10.65
C ALA A 52 -10.50 13.26 -11.37
N GLN A 53 -9.36 13.52 -12.02
CA GLN A 53 -9.16 14.73 -12.82
C GLN A 53 -10.06 14.78 -14.05
N LEU A 54 -10.16 13.68 -14.79
CA LEU A 54 -11.02 13.59 -15.97
C LEU A 54 -12.50 13.79 -15.60
N GLN A 55 -12.94 13.17 -14.50
CA GLN A 55 -14.31 13.33 -14.00
C GLN A 55 -14.59 14.78 -13.60
N ALA A 56 -13.68 15.45 -12.90
CA ALA A 56 -13.84 16.85 -12.53
C ALA A 56 -13.93 17.76 -13.78
N ALA A 57 -13.09 17.51 -14.79
CA ALA A 57 -13.12 18.26 -16.05
C ALA A 57 -14.44 18.04 -16.83
N ASP A 58 -14.95 16.82 -16.84
CA ASP A 58 -16.21 16.48 -17.51
C ASP A 58 -17.42 17.12 -16.82
N LEU A 59 -17.46 17.10 -15.48
CA LEU A 59 -18.48 17.79 -14.70
C LEU A 59 -18.42 19.32 -14.91
N GLN A 60 -17.22 19.88 -14.92
CA GLN A 60 -17.02 21.31 -15.19
C GLN A 60 -17.52 21.69 -16.59
N LYS A 61 -17.24 20.86 -17.60
CA LYS A 61 -17.73 21.06 -18.96
C LYS A 61 -19.25 20.95 -19.01
N SER A 62 -19.84 19.93 -18.41
CA SER A 62 -21.29 19.70 -18.38
C SER A 62 -22.04 20.84 -17.71
N PHE A 63 -21.51 21.33 -16.58
CA PHE A 63 -22.04 22.50 -15.90
C PHE A 63 -21.94 23.77 -16.78
N ALA A 64 -20.79 24.01 -17.42
CA ALA A 64 -20.61 25.16 -18.30
C ALA A 64 -21.52 25.13 -19.54
N MET A 65 -21.93 23.94 -19.99
CA MET A 65 -22.90 23.73 -21.07
C MET A 65 -24.36 23.88 -20.61
N GLY A 66 -24.61 24.10 -19.31
CA GLY A 66 -25.95 24.28 -18.76
C GLY A 66 -26.71 22.97 -18.55
N ASP A 67 -26.03 21.86 -18.30
CA ASP A 67 -26.70 20.60 -17.96
C ASP A 67 -27.33 20.68 -16.55
N ASP A 68 -28.66 20.66 -16.49
CA ASP A 68 -29.45 20.72 -15.26
C ASP A 68 -29.20 19.54 -14.30
N LYS A 69 -28.58 18.45 -14.78
CA LYS A 69 -28.25 17.28 -13.96
C LYS A 69 -26.96 17.44 -13.16
N VAL A 70 -26.14 18.45 -13.49
CA VAL A 70 -24.85 18.68 -12.83
C VAL A 70 -24.93 19.98 -12.03
N SER A 71 -24.85 19.87 -10.71
CA SER A 71 -24.81 21.04 -9.84
C SER A 71 -23.42 21.67 -9.84
N LEU A 72 -23.37 23.00 -9.69
CA LEU A 72 -22.14 23.73 -9.39
C LEU A 72 -21.45 23.15 -8.15
N SER A 73 -22.22 22.78 -7.13
CA SER A 73 -21.70 22.19 -5.89
C SER A 73 -20.98 20.86 -6.15
N ASP A 74 -21.58 19.98 -6.96
CA ASP A 74 -20.98 18.68 -7.30
C ASP A 74 -19.70 18.86 -8.12
N THR A 75 -19.70 19.81 -9.05
CA THR A 75 -18.52 20.18 -9.83
C THR A 75 -17.39 20.67 -8.92
N MET A 76 -17.68 21.58 -7.99
CA MET A 76 -16.69 22.10 -7.04
C MET A 76 -16.15 21.00 -6.11
N ILE A 77 -17.03 20.11 -5.62
CA ILE A 77 -16.61 18.97 -4.79
C ILE A 77 -15.69 18.03 -5.59
N ALA A 78 -16.05 17.71 -6.84
CA ALA A 78 -15.24 16.87 -7.69
C ALA A 78 -13.86 17.48 -7.97
N MET A 79 -13.81 18.79 -8.26
CA MET A 79 -12.56 19.53 -8.42
C MET A 79 -11.70 19.51 -7.15
N GLN A 80 -12.31 19.75 -5.98
CA GLN A 80 -11.59 19.73 -4.71
C GLN A 80 -11.04 18.34 -4.41
N LYS A 81 -11.82 17.29 -4.65
CA LYS A 81 -11.40 15.89 -4.50
C LYS A 81 -10.22 15.58 -5.42
N ALA A 82 -10.30 15.94 -6.70
CA ALA A 82 -9.22 15.74 -7.66
C ALA A 82 -7.92 16.46 -7.24
N ASN A 83 -8.03 17.69 -6.73
CA ASN A 83 -6.88 18.46 -6.25
C ASN A 83 -6.22 17.79 -5.03
N ILE A 84 -7.01 17.39 -4.03
CA ILE A 84 -6.51 16.69 -2.84
C ILE A 84 -5.85 15.37 -3.23
N SER A 85 -6.50 14.57 -4.09
CA SER A 85 -5.93 13.29 -4.57
C SER A 85 -4.60 13.48 -5.29
N LEU A 86 -4.46 14.54 -6.12
CA LEU A 86 -3.20 14.87 -6.78
C LEU A 86 -2.11 15.26 -5.76
N GLN A 87 -2.44 16.10 -4.78
CA GLN A 87 -1.50 16.49 -3.73
C GLN A 87 -0.97 15.28 -2.98
N THR A 88 -1.85 14.34 -2.61
CA THR A 88 -1.45 13.08 -2.00
C THR A 88 -0.55 12.26 -2.91
N ALA A 89 -0.87 12.16 -4.20
CA ALA A 89 -0.04 11.42 -5.17
C ALA A 89 1.37 12.01 -5.30
N ILE A 90 1.50 13.34 -5.28
CA ILE A 90 2.81 14.03 -5.29
C ILE A 90 3.61 13.68 -4.03
N GLN A 91 2.97 13.64 -2.86
CA GLN A 91 3.64 13.24 -1.62
C GLN A 91 4.14 11.80 -1.69
N VAL A 92 3.32 10.87 -2.19
CA VAL A 92 3.70 9.47 -2.38
C VAL A 92 4.88 9.36 -3.35
N ARG A 93 4.83 10.05 -4.49
CA ARG A 93 5.93 10.11 -5.46
C ARG A 93 7.23 10.55 -4.78
N THR A 94 7.19 11.63 -4.01
CA THR A 94 8.36 12.14 -3.29
C THR A 94 8.89 11.09 -2.30
N LYS A 95 8.01 10.45 -1.52
CA LYS A 95 8.40 9.40 -0.57
C LYS A 95 9.02 8.18 -1.25
N VAL A 96 8.50 7.76 -2.40
CA VAL A 96 9.07 6.65 -3.19
C VAL A 96 10.46 7.01 -3.72
N VAL A 97 10.62 8.22 -4.25
CA VAL A 97 11.94 8.70 -4.71
C VAL A 97 12.94 8.78 -3.55
N THR A 98 12.52 9.29 -2.39
CA THR A 98 13.37 9.32 -1.18
C THR A 98 13.75 7.91 -0.76
N ALA A 99 12.79 6.98 -0.65
CA ALA A 99 13.08 5.60 -0.27
C ALA A 99 14.05 4.90 -1.25
N TYR A 100 13.91 5.17 -2.56
CA TYR A 100 14.88 4.69 -3.55
C TYR A 100 16.29 5.26 -3.32
N ASN A 101 16.39 6.58 -3.09
CA ASN A 101 17.66 7.23 -2.78
C ASN A 101 18.25 6.73 -1.45
N ASP A 102 17.44 6.50 -0.43
CA ASP A 102 17.89 6.00 0.88
C ASP A 102 18.48 4.59 0.74
N ILE A 103 17.83 3.69 0.00
CA ILE A 103 18.35 2.35 -0.30
C ILE A 103 19.69 2.45 -1.05
N MET A 104 19.79 3.36 -2.02
CA MET A 104 21.01 3.56 -2.81
C MET A 104 22.16 4.15 -1.97
N ASN A 105 21.86 4.95 -0.95
CA ASN A 105 22.84 5.47 0.01
C ASN A 105 23.11 4.50 1.19
N MET A 106 22.39 3.37 1.28
CA MET A 106 22.51 2.41 2.37
C MET A 106 23.69 1.43 2.20
N GLN A 107 24.52 1.58 1.16
CA GLN A 107 25.77 0.84 0.98
C GLN A 107 26.80 1.59 0.11
N VAL A 108 27.78 2.20 0.78
CA VAL A 108 29.21 1.90 0.62
C VAL A 108 29.79 1.59 2.00
#